data_AF-A0A090R0V1-F1
#
_entry.id   AF-A0A090R0V1-F1
#
_cell.length_a   1.000
_cell.length_b   1.000
_cell.length_c   1.000
_cell.angle_alpha   90.00
_cell.angle_beta   90.00
_cell.angle_gamma   90.00
#
_symmetry.space_group_name_H-M   'P 1'
#
loop_
_entity.id
_entity.type
_entity.pdbx_description
1 polymer ?
#
loop_
_entity_poly.entity_id
_entity_poly.type
_entity_poly.pdbx_seq_one_letter_code
_entity_poly.pdbx_strand_id
1 'polypeptide(L)'
;MNVALDPSVKLPAQGVVIVSVHSADGAPMPVAARRLPLSAFPLQLTLDDNDSMIPERPMTSLSDMIIRARIDTDGNVMTKTGDWYGESDVIPLGGSTNILINQQY
;
A
#
# COMPACT_ATOMS: atom_id res chain seq x y z
N MET A 1 -11.15 0.64 -0.38
CA MET A 1 -10.31 1.37 0.60
C MET A 1 -10.07 2.78 0.11
N ASN A 2 -9.70 3.68 1.02
CA ASN A 2 -9.33 5.06 0.71
C ASN A 2 -7.89 5.34 1.19
N VAL A 3 -7.06 5.91 0.33
CA VAL A 3 -5.68 6.32 0.69
C VAL A 3 -5.60 7.84 0.60
N ALA A 4 -5.23 8.48 1.70
CA ALA A 4 -5.12 9.94 1.81
C ALA A 4 -3.71 10.33 2.25
N LEU A 5 -3.38 11.61 2.06
CA LEU A 5 -2.13 12.20 2.55
C LEU A 5 -2.42 13.04 3.78
N ASP A 6 -1.51 12.99 4.75
CA ASP A 6 -1.46 14.01 5.79
C ASP A 6 -1.08 15.37 5.16
N PRO A 7 -1.63 16.50 5.64
CA PRO A 7 -1.34 17.83 5.10
C PRO A 7 0.16 18.21 5.10
N SER A 8 0.98 17.56 5.93
CA SER A 8 2.43 17.77 5.97
C SER A 8 3.20 17.07 4.86
N VAL A 9 2.58 16.10 4.17
CA VAL A 9 3.22 15.32 3.11
C VAL A 9 3.39 16.17 1.86
N LYS A 10 4.65 16.33 1.44
CA LYS A 10 4.99 16.95 0.16
C LYS A 10 5.21 15.87 -0.89
N LEU A 11 4.32 15.84 -1.88
CA LEU A 11 4.46 14.92 -3.01
C LEU A 11 5.73 15.25 -3.82
N PRO A 12 6.51 14.23 -4.22
CA PRO A 12 7.60 14.41 -5.16
C PRO A 12 7.07 14.79 -6.55
N ALA A 13 7.91 15.38 -7.40
CA ALA A 13 7.52 15.74 -8.77
C ALA A 13 7.27 14.51 -9.67
N GLN A 14 7.89 13.38 -9.32
CA GLN A 14 7.81 12.11 -10.02
C GLN A 14 7.82 10.97 -8.99
N GLY A 15 7.30 9.82 -9.39
CA GLY A 15 7.21 8.66 -8.54
C GLY A 15 5.93 7.88 -8.80
N VAL A 16 5.70 6.88 -7.95
CA VAL A 16 4.53 6.01 -8.00
C VAL A 16 4.02 5.74 -6.60
N VAL A 17 2.73 5.41 -6.49
CA VAL A 17 2.14 4.92 -5.26
C VAL A 17 2.13 3.40 -5.33
N ILE A 18 2.80 2.76 -4.39
CA ILE A 18 2.75 1.30 -4.21
C ILE A 18 1.79 1.01 -3.07
N VAL A 19 0.71 0.30 -3.36
CA VAL A 19 -0.19 -0.23 -2.34
C VAL A 19 0.07 -1.71 -2.24
N SER A 20 0.43 -2.20 -1.05
CA SER A 20 0.81 -3.58 -0.82
C SER A 20 0.01 -4.20 0.32
N VAL A 21 -0.27 -5.49 0.19
CA VAL A 21 -1.03 -6.29 1.15
C VAL A 21 -0.10 -7.30 1.79
N HIS A 22 -0.07 -7.28 3.11
CA HIS A 22 0.75 -8.14 3.94
C HIS A 22 -0.15 -9.03 4.80
N SER A 23 0.35 -10.19 5.20
CA SER A 23 -0.31 -11.00 6.23
C SER A 23 -0.39 -10.22 7.55
N ALA A 24 -1.40 -10.52 8.37
CA ALA A 24 -1.61 -9.85 9.65
C ALA A 24 -0.46 -10.02 10.66
N ASP A 25 0.45 -10.97 10.45
CA ASP A 25 1.69 -11.12 11.21
C ASP A 25 2.75 -10.04 10.90
N GLY A 26 2.48 -9.16 9.93
CA GLY A 26 3.34 -8.03 9.58
C GLY A 26 4.53 -8.40 8.69
N ALA A 27 4.54 -9.59 8.08
CA ALA A 27 5.63 -10.07 7.24
C ALA A 27 6.07 -9.00 6.20
N PRO A 28 7.39 -8.81 5.98
CA PRO A 28 7.90 -7.74 5.12
C PRO A 28 7.60 -7.98 3.63
N MET A 29 7.44 -9.23 3.22
CA MET A 29 7.08 -9.57 1.85
C MET A 29 5.56 -9.44 1.65
N PRO A 30 5.10 -8.68 0.65
CA PRO A 30 3.69 -8.59 0.34
C PRO A 30 3.18 -9.83 -0.39
N VAL A 31 1.91 -10.16 -0.17
CA VAL A 31 1.17 -11.21 -0.90
C VAL A 31 0.55 -10.64 -2.18
N ALA A 32 0.17 -9.37 -2.16
CA ALA A 32 -0.34 -8.63 -3.32
C ALA A 32 0.23 -7.22 -3.35
N ALA A 33 0.39 -6.64 -4.54
CA ALA A 33 0.80 -5.27 -4.69
C ALA A 33 0.24 -4.65 -5.97
N ARG A 34 -0.18 -3.39 -5.87
CA ARG A 34 -0.60 -2.57 -7.00
C ARG A 34 0.28 -1.34 -7.10
N ARG A 35 0.82 -1.10 -8.29
CA ARG A 35 1.55 0.11 -8.65
C ARG A 35 0.61 1.09 -9.34
N LEU A 36 0.52 2.31 -8.81
CA LEU A 36 -0.34 3.38 -9.30
C LEU A 36 0.52 4.60 -9.67
N PRO A 37 0.15 5.38 -10.70
CA PRO A 37 0.80 6.65 -10.96
C PRO A 37 0.58 7.62 -9.80
N LEU A 38 1.58 8.47 -9.54
CA LEU A 38 1.41 9.58 -8.61
C LEU A 38 0.31 10.52 -9.13
N SER A 39 -0.77 10.63 -8.38
CA SER A 39 -2.03 11.24 -8.83
C SER A 39 -2.65 12.08 -7.72
N ALA A 40 -3.79 12.72 -7.98
CA ALA A 40 -4.50 13.49 -6.98
C ALA A 40 -5.07 12.57 -5.90
N PHE A 41 -4.83 12.93 -4.63
CA PHE A 41 -5.36 12.24 -3.47
C PHE A 41 -6.68 12.90 -3.01
N PRO A 42 -7.59 12.16 -2.35
CA PRO A 42 -7.44 10.76 -1.95
C PRO A 42 -7.66 9.75 -3.09
N LEU A 43 -7.00 8.61 -3.01
CA LEU A 43 -7.17 7.49 -3.95
C LEU A 43 -8.23 6.54 -3.41
N GLN A 44 -9.20 6.19 -4.25
CA GLN A 44 -10.17 5.15 -3.97
C GLN A 44 -9.84 3.91 -4.80
N LEU A 45 -9.58 2.79 -4.13
CA LEU A 45 -9.16 1.56 -4.78
C LEU A 45 -9.78 0.33 -4.12
N THR A 46 -9.95 -0.70 -4.94
CA THR A 46 -10.29 -2.06 -4.54
C THR A 46 -9.18 -2.97 -5.04
N LEU A 47 -8.61 -3.78 -4.16
CA LEU A 47 -7.63 -4.82 -4.52
C LEU A 47 -8.36 -6.15 -4.68
N ASP A 48 -7.88 -6.97 -5.60
CA ASP A 48 -8.39 -8.31 -5.87
C ASP A 48 -7.24 -9.28 -6.18
N ASP A 49 -7.57 -10.53 -6.48
CA ASP A 49 -6.54 -11.56 -6.68
C ASP A 49 -5.63 -11.31 -7.90
N ASN A 50 -6.00 -10.43 -8.85
CA ASN A 50 -5.11 -10.04 -9.94
C ASN A 50 -3.92 -9.19 -9.45
N ASP A 51 -4.00 -8.63 -8.24
CA ASP A 51 -2.88 -7.95 -7.60
C ASP A 51 -1.93 -8.92 -6.87
N SER A 52 -2.28 -10.20 -6.78
CA SER A 52 -1.48 -11.21 -6.09
C SER A 52 -0.13 -11.39 -6.77
N MET A 53 0.94 -11.35 -5.99
CA MET A 53 2.31 -11.52 -6.48
C MET A 53 2.73 -12.98 -6.54
N ILE A 54 2.06 -13.85 -5.78
CA ILE A 54 2.36 -15.28 -5.67
C ILE A 54 1.15 -16.06 -6.23
N PRO A 55 1.23 -16.65 -7.42
CA PRO A 55 0.10 -17.36 -8.03
C PRO A 55 -0.48 -18.48 -7.14
N GLU A 56 0.39 -19.19 -6.42
CA GLU A 56 0.01 -20.28 -5.53
C GLU A 56 -0.58 -19.82 -4.19
N ARG A 57 -0.50 -18.52 -3.89
CA ARG A 57 -1.00 -17.91 -2.65
C ARG A 57 -1.74 -16.61 -2.98
N PRO A 58 -3.02 -16.70 -3.42
CA PRO A 58 -3.81 -15.51 -3.72
C PRO A 58 -4.05 -14.67 -2.47
N MET A 59 -4.24 -13.37 -2.65
CA MET A 59 -4.56 -12.46 -1.54
C MET A 59 -5.80 -12.89 -0.76
N THR A 60 -6.83 -13.38 -1.44
CA THR A 60 -8.07 -13.88 -0.83
C THR A 60 -7.88 -15.11 0.07
N SER A 61 -6.71 -15.76 0.05
CA SER A 61 -6.37 -16.82 1.01
C SER A 61 -6.11 -16.29 2.42
N LEU A 62 -5.86 -14.99 2.57
CA LEU A 62 -5.66 -14.35 3.87
C LEU A 62 -7.00 -14.06 4.55
N SER A 63 -7.17 -14.55 5.78
CA SER A 63 -8.32 -14.20 6.62
C SER A 63 -8.25 -12.75 7.08
N ASP A 64 -7.04 -12.34 7.47
CA ASP A 64 -6.71 -11.03 8.00
C ASP A 64 -5.43 -10.52 7.34
N MET A 65 -5.38 -9.21 7.10
CA MET A 65 -4.30 -8.56 6.37
C MET A 65 -4.03 -7.14 6.86
N ILE A 66 -2.84 -6.66 6.54
CA ILE A 66 -2.42 -5.27 6.74
C ILE A 66 -2.14 -4.67 5.37
N ILE A 67 -2.65 -3.47 5.13
CA ILE A 67 -2.43 -2.75 3.87
C ILE A 67 -1.47 -1.59 4.13
N ARG A 68 -0.42 -1.50 3.31
CA ARG A 68 0.54 -0.40 3.30
C ARG A 68 0.39 0.39 2.01
N ALA A 69 0.50 1.70 2.11
CA ALA A 69 0.64 2.58 0.97
C ALA A 69 1.95 3.36 1.09
N ARG A 70 2.77 3.35 0.04
CA ARG A 70 4.06 4.04 -0.03
C ARG A 70 4.14 4.89 -1.28
N ILE A 71 4.64 6.12 -1.14
CA ILE A 71 5.06 6.95 -2.27
C ILE A 71 6.53 6.62 -2.54
N ASP A 72 6.76 5.88 -3.61
CA ASP A 72 8.09 5.52 -4.10
C ASP A 72 8.55 6.56 -5.13
N THR A 73 9.66 7.24 -4.83
CA THR A 73 10.16 8.37 -5.62
C THR A 73 11.04 7.97 -6.81
N ASP A 74 11.65 6.79 -6.77
CA ASP A 74 12.65 6.34 -7.77
C ASP A 74 12.24 5.04 -8.49
N GLY A 75 11.15 4.41 -8.06
CA GLY A 75 10.62 3.17 -8.61
C GLY A 75 11.41 1.93 -8.19
N ASN A 76 12.33 2.07 -7.23
CA ASN A 76 13.11 0.99 -6.67
C ASN A 76 12.63 0.67 -5.26
N VAL A 77 11.97 -0.47 -5.14
CA VAL A 77 11.36 -0.94 -3.91
C VAL A 77 12.37 -1.12 -2.76
N MET A 78 13.66 -1.29 -3.06
CA MET A 78 14.73 -1.45 -2.06
C MET A 78 15.20 -0.12 -1.46
N THR A 79 15.08 0.99 -2.19
CA THR A 79 15.51 2.32 -1.75
C THR A 79 14.33 3.07 -1.16
N LYS A 80 14.12 2.87 0.14
CA LYS A 80 12.97 3.44 0.85
C LYS A 80 13.24 4.72 1.62
N THR A 81 14.50 5.08 1.86
CA THR A 81 14.87 6.23 2.69
C THR A 81 14.22 7.51 2.17
N GLY A 82 13.48 8.21 3.03
CA GLY A 82 12.80 9.45 2.67
C GLY A 82 11.46 9.26 1.94
N ASP A 83 11.05 8.03 1.62
CA ASP A 83 9.73 7.79 1.06
C ASP A 83 8.65 7.92 2.14
N TRP A 84 7.54 8.50 1.74
CA TRP A 84 6.36 8.61 2.58
C TRP A 84 5.56 7.31 2.56
N TYR A 85 5.07 6.88 3.70
CA TYR A 85 4.20 5.71 3.81
C TYR A 85 3.12 5.88 4.89
N GLY A 86 2.14 4.99 4.82
CA GLY A 86 1.09 4.80 5.80
C GLY A 86 0.64 3.34 5.81
N GLU A 87 0.05 2.91 6.91
CA GLU A 87 -0.40 1.54 7.12
C GLU A 87 -1.81 1.53 7.73
N SER A 88 -2.61 0.51 7.41
CA SER A 88 -3.88 0.26 8.07
C SER A 88 -3.72 -0.53 9.36
N ASP A 89 -4.73 -0.52 10.21
CA ASP A 89 -4.90 -1.62 11.18
C ASP A 89 -5.08 -2.97 10.46
N VAL A 90 -5.04 -4.07 11.22
CA VAL A 90 -5.42 -5.39 10.71
C VAL A 90 -6.88 -5.36 10.29
N ILE A 91 -7.15 -5.78 9.05
CA ILE A 91 -8.50 -5.88 8.50
C ILE A 91 -8.81 -7.29 8.01
N PRO A 92 -10.07 -7.74 8.11
CA PRO A 92 -10.49 -9.01 7.55
C PRO A 92 -10.64 -8.93 6.02
N LEU A 93 -10.67 -10.09 5.36
CA LEU A 93 -11.03 -10.19 3.94
C LEU A 93 -12.38 -9.51 3.64
N GLY A 94 -12.42 -8.68 2.59
CA GLY A 94 -13.60 -7.90 2.23
C GLY A 94 -13.82 -6.65 3.10
N GLY A 95 -12.94 -6.40 4.08
CA GLY A 95 -12.95 -5.21 4.91
C GLY A 95 -12.66 -3.93 4.14
N SER A 96 -13.06 -2.80 4.72
CA SER A 96 -12.74 -1.47 4.23
C SER A 96 -11.83 -0.75 5.22
N THR A 97 -10.88 0.02 4.70
CA THR A 97 -9.95 0.79 5.51
C THR A 97 -9.63 2.13 4.89
N ASN A 98 -9.19 3.06 5.74
CA ASN A 98 -8.65 4.36 5.39
C ASN A 98 -7.18 4.37 5.79
N ILE A 99 -6.30 4.60 4.82
CA ILE A 99 -4.86 4.70 5.05
C ILE A 99 -4.49 6.17 4.95
N LEU A 100 -3.83 6.69 5.98
CA LEU A 100 -3.23 8.01 5.97
C LEU A 100 -1.73 7.85 5.79
N ILE A 101 -1.20 8.36 4.68
CA ILE A 101 0.25 8.47 4.47
C ILE A 101 0.75 9.65 5.30
N ASN A 102 1.54 9.37 6.34
CA ASN A 102 1.98 10.35 7.32
C ASN A 102 3.35 10.05 7.95
N GLN A 103 3.98 8.94 7.59
CA GLN A 103 5.28 8.52 8.10
C GLN A 103 6.33 8.56 6.99
N GLN A 104 7.59 8.73 7.37
CA GLN A 104 8.72 8.74 6.44
C GLN A 104 9.76 7.71 6.91
N TYR A 105 10.31 6.93 5.99
CA TYR A 105 11.38 5.96 6.27
C TYR A 105 12.73 6.60 6.53
#